data_AF-C0NVP3-F1
#
_entry.id   AF-C0NVP3-F1
#
_cell.length_a   1.000
_cell.length_b   1.000
_cell.length_c   1.000
_cell.angle_alpha   90.00
_cell.angle_beta   90.00
_cell.angle_gamma   90.00
#
_symmetry.space_group_name_H-M   'P 1'
#
loop_
_entity.id
_entity.type
_entity.pdbx_description
1 polymer ?
#
loop_
_entity_poly.entity_id
_entity_poly.type
_entity_poly.pdbx_seq_one_letter_code
_entity_poly.pdbx_strand_id
1 'polypeptide(L)'
;MSLLARLPPSARGIISDLLVPAYLEGHWIRYISANSAFLCGGFRPADAVKLVATAISQDVRGSLMDEFQRAVAADTCVSDEDAAKDLKKDGSHAWALESGFIISAYLKLVKPSLDASCMSNQLKLLDPILNKYWDTPGCPNKVAPELIKYKGILFPDGLESLEEASPISGAEPTEVVQWEKAEGVPEYCWSFAQDKRGDGKVYCTADHLSVYNVTYSDCPDQDPWAICRCDDAQHSVKTMTEKFGRVPAGLRSRVRHLLALGDTRSHGLQRDPWNIIVIYGDAHDSVYMHESSHCADHGFSSSEAFLKAKEQDTCWPTDYSKSSDADLFAETGVAYLYDKSGKTLRERGFDPSCLSNGFKALGDYVGSEFAKDSRCFKREPNSRIIHPSEVGVTSAEPPQ
;
A
#
# COMPACT_ATOMS: atom_id res chain seq x y z
N MET A 1 -26.65 -22.18 15.11
CA MET A 1 -27.11 -21.02 14.29
C MET A 1 -27.94 -19.96 15.02
N SER A 2 -28.37 -20.11 16.29
CA SER A 2 -29.19 -19.07 16.96
C SER A 2 -28.38 -18.09 17.85
N LEU A 3 -27.11 -17.80 17.53
CA LEU A 3 -26.21 -17.08 18.44
C LEU A 3 -26.83 -15.75 18.91
N LEU A 4 -27.13 -14.86 17.96
CA LEU A 4 -27.80 -13.59 18.23
C LEU A 4 -29.31 -13.72 18.41
N ALA A 5 -29.95 -14.73 17.79
CA ALA A 5 -31.41 -14.84 17.73
C ALA A 5 -32.10 -14.98 19.11
N ARG A 6 -31.35 -15.34 20.16
CA ARG A 6 -31.86 -15.39 21.55
C ARG A 6 -31.89 -14.02 22.22
N LEU A 7 -31.26 -13.01 21.64
CA LEU A 7 -31.23 -11.64 22.15
C LEU A 7 -32.39 -10.84 21.53
N PRO A 8 -32.94 -9.85 22.26
CA PRO A 8 -34.01 -9.02 21.71
C PRO A 8 -33.54 -8.25 20.46
N PRO A 9 -34.47 -7.90 19.54
CA PRO A 9 -34.14 -7.18 18.31
C PRO A 9 -33.29 -5.92 18.53
N SER A 10 -33.62 -5.18 19.57
CA SER A 10 -32.95 -3.98 20.06
C SER A 10 -31.46 -4.19 20.35
N ALA A 11 -31.16 -5.21 21.15
CA ALA A 11 -29.80 -5.61 21.51
C ALA A 11 -29.00 -6.06 20.29
N ARG A 12 -29.64 -6.78 19.36
CA ARG A 12 -29.03 -7.16 18.08
C ARG A 12 -28.79 -5.96 17.16
N GLY A 13 -29.56 -4.89 17.32
CA GLY A 13 -29.54 -3.71 16.46
C GLY A 13 -28.15 -3.08 16.36
N ILE A 14 -27.35 -3.13 17.43
CA ILE A 14 -25.99 -2.58 17.42
C ILE A 14 -25.04 -3.32 16.45
N ILE A 15 -25.37 -4.54 16.04
CA ILE A 15 -24.61 -5.31 15.05
C ILE A 15 -25.25 -5.16 13.68
N SER A 16 -24.58 -4.43 12.79
CA SER A 16 -24.96 -4.16 11.41
C SER A 16 -24.72 -5.34 10.48
N ASP A 17 -23.59 -6.00 10.63
CA ASP A 17 -23.15 -7.14 9.85
C ASP A 17 -22.36 -8.10 10.74
N LEU A 18 -22.49 -9.39 10.46
CA LEU A 18 -21.86 -10.45 11.23
C LEU A 18 -21.24 -11.45 10.28
N LEU A 19 -19.92 -11.59 10.35
CA LEU A 19 -19.17 -12.64 9.66
C LEU A 19 -18.85 -13.78 10.64
N VAL A 20 -19.23 -15.01 10.27
CA VAL A 20 -18.92 -16.23 11.03
C VAL A 20 -18.19 -17.25 10.16
N PRO A 21 -16.87 -17.13 9.97
CA PRO A 21 -16.09 -18.10 9.21
C PRO A 21 -15.84 -19.39 10.00
N ALA A 22 -15.57 -20.48 9.27
CA ALA A 22 -14.88 -21.63 9.85
C ALA A 22 -13.45 -21.24 10.23
N TYR A 23 -12.96 -21.75 11.36
CA TYR A 23 -11.63 -21.44 11.88
C TYR A 23 -10.93 -22.72 12.35
N LEU A 24 -9.62 -22.65 12.59
CA LEU A 24 -8.83 -23.78 13.09
C LEU A 24 -9.41 -24.30 14.42
N GLU A 25 -9.44 -25.62 14.56
CA GLU A 25 -9.95 -26.28 15.77
C GLU A 25 -9.19 -25.80 17.01
N GLY A 26 -9.91 -25.56 18.12
CA GLY A 26 -9.32 -25.09 19.38
C GLY A 26 -9.07 -23.57 19.46
N HIS A 27 -9.24 -22.82 18.37
CA HIS A 27 -9.09 -21.37 18.38
C HIS A 27 -10.42 -20.65 18.28
N TRP A 28 -10.51 -19.46 18.89
CA TRP A 28 -11.68 -18.57 18.78
C TRP A 28 -11.25 -17.11 18.68
N ILE A 29 -11.99 -16.33 17.89
CA ILE A 29 -11.82 -14.87 17.79
C ILE A 29 -13.18 -14.22 17.97
N ARG A 30 -13.21 -13.18 18.80
CA ARG A 30 -14.29 -12.19 18.88
C ARG A 30 -13.70 -10.83 18.53
N TYR A 31 -14.15 -10.22 17.45
CA TYR A 31 -13.71 -8.89 17.05
C TYR A 31 -14.91 -8.04 16.65
N ILE A 32 -14.87 -6.77 17.03
CA ILE A 32 -15.89 -5.77 16.72
C ILE A 32 -15.19 -4.48 16.35
N SER A 33 -15.64 -3.86 15.27
CA SER A 33 -15.27 -2.51 14.87
C SER A 33 -16.54 -1.79 14.44
N ALA A 34 -16.85 -0.66 15.08
CA ALA A 34 -18.13 0.03 14.92
C ALA A 34 -19.31 -0.95 15.07
N ASN A 35 -20.15 -1.08 14.05
CA ASN A 35 -21.30 -1.99 14.05
C ASN A 35 -21.01 -3.34 13.36
N SER A 36 -19.78 -3.60 12.91
CA SER A 36 -19.42 -4.85 12.25
C SER A 36 -18.81 -5.84 13.23
N ALA A 37 -19.32 -7.08 13.22
CA ALA A 37 -18.86 -8.13 14.11
C ALA A 37 -18.25 -9.30 13.35
N PHE A 38 -17.20 -9.84 13.96
CA PHE A 38 -16.51 -11.03 13.49
C PHE A 38 -16.41 -12.04 14.63
N LEU A 39 -16.87 -13.27 14.33
CA LEU A 39 -16.82 -14.38 15.26
C LEU A 39 -16.22 -15.59 14.52
N CYS A 40 -15.06 -16.07 14.94
CA CYS A 40 -14.44 -17.32 14.45
C CYS A 40 -14.32 -18.41 15.52
N GLY A 41 -14.54 -19.67 15.14
CA GLY A 41 -14.28 -20.85 15.98
C GLY A 41 -15.48 -21.42 16.72
N GLY A 42 -15.20 -22.11 17.84
CA GLY A 42 -16.24 -22.69 18.69
C GLY A 42 -16.79 -21.65 19.68
N PHE A 43 -18.08 -21.31 19.59
CA PHE A 43 -18.71 -20.35 20.50
C PHE A 43 -19.70 -21.00 21.46
N ARG A 44 -19.79 -20.40 22.64
CA ARG A 44 -20.83 -20.64 23.63
C ARG A 44 -21.97 -19.65 23.43
N PRO A 45 -23.21 -19.96 23.84
CA PRO A 45 -24.32 -19.01 23.80
C PRO A 45 -24.02 -17.66 24.47
N ALA A 46 -23.18 -17.65 25.51
CA ALA A 46 -22.75 -16.45 26.21
C ALA A 46 -21.92 -15.49 25.32
N ASP A 47 -21.26 -15.98 24.26
CA ASP A 47 -20.43 -15.13 23.40
C ASP A 47 -21.27 -14.14 22.59
N ALA A 48 -22.55 -14.43 22.36
CA ALA A 48 -23.51 -13.47 21.79
C ALA A 48 -23.70 -12.25 22.68
N VAL A 49 -23.84 -12.50 24.00
CA VAL A 49 -24.02 -11.47 25.01
C VAL A 49 -22.75 -10.64 25.12
N LYS A 50 -21.59 -11.31 25.15
CA LYS A 50 -20.29 -10.63 25.15
C LYS A 50 -20.13 -9.76 23.92
N LEU A 51 -20.47 -10.26 22.73
CA LEU A 51 -20.41 -9.49 21.49
C LEU A 51 -21.23 -8.19 21.59
N VAL A 52 -22.50 -8.28 21.98
CA VAL A 52 -23.35 -7.08 22.12
C VAL A 52 -22.82 -6.13 23.20
N ALA A 53 -22.36 -6.65 24.34
CA ALA A 53 -21.79 -5.83 25.41
C ALA A 53 -20.50 -5.11 24.98
N THR A 54 -19.60 -5.79 24.25
CA THR A 54 -18.40 -5.19 23.66
C THR A 54 -18.76 -4.09 22.67
N ALA A 55 -19.76 -4.30 21.81
CA ALA A 55 -20.21 -3.28 20.85
C ALA A 55 -20.75 -2.04 21.56
N ILE A 56 -21.57 -2.22 22.61
CA ILE A 56 -22.09 -1.10 23.42
C ILE A 56 -20.93 -0.36 24.07
N SER A 57 -19.99 -1.09 24.68
CA SER A 57 -18.79 -0.53 25.29
C SER A 57 -18.00 0.35 24.31
N GLN A 58 -17.79 -0.09 23.07
CA GLN A 58 -17.08 0.69 22.05
C GLN A 58 -17.86 1.95 21.64
N ASP A 59 -19.17 1.84 21.43
CA ASP A 59 -20.04 2.95 21.00
C ASP A 59 -20.07 4.10 22.01
N VAL A 60 -20.10 3.79 23.32
CA VAL A 60 -20.20 4.80 24.37
C VAL A 60 -18.86 5.17 25.03
N ARG A 61 -17.76 4.48 24.69
CA ARG A 61 -16.46 4.60 25.39
C ARG A 61 -16.03 6.05 25.53
N GLY A 62 -15.97 6.78 24.40
CA GLY A 62 -15.44 8.15 24.37
C GLY A 62 -16.22 9.11 25.28
N SER A 63 -17.53 8.97 25.36
CA SER A 63 -18.39 9.86 26.16
C SER A 63 -18.54 9.44 27.63
N LEU A 64 -18.23 8.19 27.98
CA LEU A 64 -18.55 7.61 29.29
C LEU A 64 -17.36 7.51 30.26
N MET A 65 -16.11 7.65 29.78
CA MET A 65 -14.91 7.33 30.58
C MET A 65 -14.78 8.11 31.88
N ASP A 66 -15.03 9.42 31.88
CA ASP A 66 -14.87 10.21 33.11
C ASP A 66 -15.87 9.79 34.20
N GLU A 67 -17.11 9.48 33.82
CA GLU A 67 -18.14 9.00 34.73
C GLU A 67 -17.83 7.58 35.22
N PHE A 68 -17.37 6.72 34.32
CA PHE A 68 -17.03 5.35 34.64
C PHE A 68 -15.83 5.27 35.59
N GLN A 69 -14.80 6.09 35.40
CA GLN A 69 -13.66 6.19 36.32
C GLN A 69 -14.09 6.58 37.74
N ARG A 70 -15.01 7.57 37.86
CA ARG A 70 -15.58 7.94 39.17
C ARG A 70 -16.38 6.80 39.79
N ALA A 71 -17.13 6.05 38.99
CA ALA A 71 -17.89 4.90 39.46
C ALA A 71 -16.97 3.78 39.97
N VAL A 72 -15.89 3.46 39.24
CA VAL A 72 -14.87 2.48 39.67
C VAL A 72 -14.20 2.94 40.97
N ALA A 73 -13.86 4.23 41.11
CA ALA A 73 -13.26 4.77 42.34
C ALA A 73 -14.21 4.75 43.56
N ALA A 74 -15.52 4.75 43.34
CA ALA A 74 -16.54 4.67 44.39
C ALA A 74 -16.91 3.23 44.78
N ASP A 75 -16.45 2.24 44.01
CA ASP A 75 -16.70 0.82 44.21
C ASP A 75 -15.51 0.11 44.86
N THR A 76 -15.74 -1.10 45.39
CA THR A 76 -14.70 -1.91 46.04
C THR A 76 -14.15 -3.02 45.14
N CYS A 77 -14.75 -3.22 43.96
CA CYS A 77 -14.30 -4.20 42.98
C CYS A 77 -14.57 -3.75 41.54
N VAL A 78 -13.96 -4.47 40.61
CA VAL A 78 -14.34 -4.49 39.19
C VAL A 78 -14.78 -5.91 38.81
N SER A 79 -15.29 -6.06 37.61
CA SER A 79 -15.93 -7.28 37.10
C SER A 79 -15.12 -8.58 37.16
N ASP A 80 -13.80 -8.52 36.98
CA ASP A 80 -12.94 -9.70 36.97
C ASP A 80 -11.47 -9.36 37.32
N GLU A 81 -10.64 -10.39 37.49
CA GLU A 81 -9.22 -10.21 37.84
C GLU A 81 -8.41 -9.52 36.75
N ASP A 82 -8.77 -9.70 35.48
CA ASP A 82 -8.03 -9.11 34.37
C ASP A 82 -8.30 -7.61 34.26
N ALA A 83 -9.55 -7.18 34.51
CA ALA A 83 -9.90 -5.77 34.71
C ALA A 83 -9.08 -5.14 35.83
N ALA A 84 -8.94 -5.85 36.95
CA ALA A 84 -8.16 -5.35 38.09
C ALA A 84 -6.66 -5.28 37.78
N LYS A 85 -6.13 -6.21 36.96
CA LYS A 85 -4.72 -6.20 36.52
C LYS A 85 -4.45 -5.03 35.58
N ASP A 86 -5.32 -4.79 34.60
CA ASP A 86 -5.17 -3.67 33.66
C ASP A 86 -5.16 -2.33 34.39
N LEU A 87 -6.12 -2.12 35.30
CA LEU A 87 -6.17 -0.93 36.14
C LEU A 87 -4.89 -0.71 36.96
N LYS A 88 -4.30 -1.78 37.52
CA LYS A 88 -3.05 -1.69 38.28
C LYS A 88 -1.83 -1.47 37.41
N LYS A 89 -1.82 -2.04 36.21
CA LYS A 89 -0.66 -2.06 35.31
C LYS A 89 -0.50 -0.71 34.61
N ASP A 90 -1.56 -0.16 34.05
CA ASP A 90 -1.49 1.06 33.23
C ASP A 90 -2.65 2.05 33.48
N GLY A 91 -3.55 1.75 34.42
CA GLY A 91 -4.71 2.60 34.70
C GLY A 91 -5.82 2.52 33.65
N SER A 92 -5.74 1.57 32.70
CA SER A 92 -6.76 1.40 31.67
C SER A 92 -8.08 0.90 32.27
N HIS A 93 -9.14 1.64 31.98
CA HIS A 93 -10.51 1.29 32.37
C HIS A 93 -11.27 0.58 31.24
N ALA A 94 -10.64 0.36 30.07
CA ALA A 94 -11.32 -0.14 28.89
C ALA A 94 -11.89 -1.55 29.09
N TRP A 95 -11.09 -2.46 29.67
CA TRP A 95 -11.54 -3.82 29.96
C TRP A 95 -12.58 -3.84 31.09
N ALA A 96 -12.38 -3.04 32.15
CA ALA A 96 -13.35 -2.89 33.23
C ALA A 96 -14.72 -2.40 32.72
N LEU A 97 -14.75 -1.47 31.76
CA LEU A 97 -15.99 -1.00 31.14
C LEU A 97 -16.69 -2.12 30.36
N GLU A 98 -15.94 -2.81 29.48
CA GLU A 98 -16.47 -3.91 28.67
C GLU A 98 -17.04 -5.02 29.55
N SER A 99 -16.25 -5.53 30.50
CA SER A 99 -16.69 -6.56 31.43
C SER A 99 -17.82 -6.07 32.34
N GLY A 100 -17.88 -4.78 32.69
CA GLY A 100 -19.01 -4.18 33.38
C GLY A 100 -20.33 -4.30 32.61
N PHE A 101 -20.35 -4.02 31.31
CA PHE A 101 -21.52 -4.25 30.47
C PHE A 101 -21.88 -5.73 30.34
N ILE A 102 -20.89 -6.63 30.33
CA ILE A 102 -21.11 -8.08 30.32
C ILE A 102 -21.83 -8.52 31.60
N ILE A 103 -21.40 -8.02 32.77
CA ILE A 103 -22.06 -8.32 34.05
C ILE A 103 -23.48 -7.75 34.08
N SER A 104 -23.67 -6.49 33.68
CA SER A 104 -25.00 -5.86 33.57
C SER A 104 -25.95 -6.69 32.68
N ALA A 105 -25.47 -7.14 31.51
CA ALA A 105 -26.25 -7.98 30.61
C ALA A 105 -26.53 -9.38 31.18
N TYR A 106 -25.56 -9.97 31.87
CA TYR A 106 -25.74 -11.26 32.54
C TYR A 106 -26.81 -11.18 33.64
N LEU A 107 -26.74 -10.16 34.50
CA LEU A 107 -27.71 -9.91 35.57
C LEU A 107 -29.13 -9.70 35.03
N LYS A 108 -29.26 -9.08 33.85
CA LYS A 108 -30.55 -8.91 33.17
C LYS A 108 -31.14 -10.23 32.66
N LEU A 109 -30.29 -11.19 32.26
CA LEU A 109 -30.70 -12.42 31.57
C LEU A 109 -30.87 -13.64 32.48
N VAL A 110 -30.09 -13.76 33.56
CA VAL A 110 -29.98 -15.02 34.32
C VAL A 110 -30.52 -14.89 35.75
N LYS A 111 -31.18 -15.96 36.23
CA LYS A 111 -31.61 -16.12 37.63
C LYS A 111 -31.17 -17.51 38.17
N PRO A 112 -30.61 -17.61 39.40
CA PRO A 112 -30.33 -16.51 40.34
C PRO A 112 -29.15 -15.66 39.90
N SER A 113 -29.15 -14.39 40.33
CA SER A 113 -28.16 -13.39 39.94
C SER A 113 -26.83 -13.59 40.67
N LEU A 114 -25.74 -13.22 40.00
CA LEU A 114 -24.42 -13.01 40.60
C LEU A 114 -24.52 -11.92 41.68
N ASP A 115 -23.79 -12.07 42.80
CA ASP A 115 -23.58 -10.95 43.73
C ASP A 115 -22.55 -9.99 43.14
N ALA A 116 -23.03 -8.86 42.64
CA ALA A 116 -22.23 -7.78 42.07
C ALA A 116 -22.31 -6.50 42.92
N SER A 117 -22.65 -6.63 44.21
CA SER A 117 -22.82 -5.49 45.12
C SER A 117 -21.55 -4.63 45.28
N CYS A 118 -20.37 -5.23 45.13
CA CYS A 118 -19.09 -4.52 45.21
C CYS A 118 -18.83 -3.55 44.04
N MET A 119 -19.57 -3.67 42.93
CA MET A 119 -19.50 -2.80 41.75
C MET A 119 -20.81 -2.01 41.51
N SER A 120 -21.50 -1.65 42.60
CA SER A 120 -22.84 -1.06 42.53
C SER A 120 -22.90 0.30 41.82
N ASN A 121 -21.85 1.13 41.92
CA ASN A 121 -21.81 2.43 41.25
C ASN A 121 -21.57 2.26 39.75
N GLN A 122 -20.73 1.31 39.35
CA GLN A 122 -20.57 0.91 37.95
C GLN A 122 -21.91 0.45 37.37
N LEU A 123 -22.61 -0.47 38.04
CA LEU A 123 -23.91 -0.97 37.54
C LEU A 123 -24.96 0.13 37.45
N LYS A 124 -25.06 1.04 38.43
CA LYS A 124 -25.97 2.20 38.37
C LYS A 124 -25.72 3.08 37.15
N LEU A 125 -24.47 3.19 36.69
CA LEU A 125 -24.09 3.94 35.50
C LEU A 125 -24.40 3.15 34.21
N LEU A 126 -24.07 1.86 34.18
CA LEU A 126 -24.14 1.04 32.97
C LEU A 126 -25.55 0.52 32.67
N ASP A 127 -26.35 0.18 33.68
CA ASP A 127 -27.68 -0.44 33.52
C ASP A 127 -28.64 0.43 32.69
N PRO A 128 -28.77 1.76 32.89
CA PRO A 128 -29.62 2.60 32.06
C PRO A 128 -29.19 2.59 30.59
N ILE A 129 -27.88 2.59 30.34
CA ILE A 129 -27.32 2.55 28.99
C ILE A 129 -27.64 1.20 28.36
N LEU A 130 -27.31 0.09 29.03
CA LEU A 130 -27.63 -1.24 28.56
C LEU A 130 -29.11 -1.37 28.23
N ASN A 131 -29.99 -0.95 29.14
CA ASN A 131 -31.45 -1.02 28.95
C ASN A 131 -31.91 -0.23 27.73
N LYS A 132 -31.29 0.91 27.41
CA LYS A 132 -31.57 1.64 26.16
C LYS A 132 -31.25 0.78 24.93
N TYR A 133 -30.13 0.07 24.89
CA TYR A 133 -29.82 -0.85 23.79
C TYR A 133 -30.68 -2.11 23.82
N TRP A 134 -31.11 -2.56 25.00
CA TRP A 134 -31.73 -3.87 25.19
C TRP A 134 -33.26 -3.86 25.13
N ASP A 135 -33.91 -2.76 25.50
CA ASP A 135 -35.36 -2.72 25.69
C ASP A 135 -36.09 -1.78 24.73
N THR A 136 -35.37 -0.89 24.02
CA THR A 136 -36.01 0.03 23.07
C THR A 136 -36.64 -0.74 21.90
N PRO A 137 -37.94 -0.60 21.61
CA PRO A 137 -38.59 -1.35 20.54
C PRO A 137 -37.90 -1.21 19.17
N GLY A 138 -37.87 -2.29 18.39
CA GLY A 138 -37.24 -2.32 17.08
C GLY A 138 -35.73 -2.50 17.14
N CYS A 139 -35.00 -1.87 16.21
CA CYS A 139 -33.53 -1.91 16.11
C CYS A 139 -32.97 -0.48 16.01
N PRO A 140 -33.15 0.39 17.02
CA PRO A 140 -32.85 1.82 16.91
C PRO A 140 -31.36 2.14 16.67
N ASN A 141 -30.46 1.23 17.05
CA ASN A 141 -29.02 1.40 16.90
C ASN A 141 -28.47 0.71 15.64
N LYS A 142 -29.35 0.30 14.72
CA LYS A 142 -28.95 -0.36 13.47
C LYS A 142 -28.47 0.67 12.46
N VAL A 143 -27.19 0.60 12.14
CA VAL A 143 -26.59 1.34 11.03
C VAL A 143 -26.57 0.42 9.80
N ALA A 144 -26.79 0.96 8.60
CA ALA A 144 -26.56 0.15 7.40
C ALA A 144 -25.05 -0.11 7.26
N PRO A 145 -24.59 -1.34 6.99
CA PRO A 145 -23.18 -1.58 6.72
C PRO A 145 -22.75 -0.76 5.49
N GLU A 146 -21.55 -0.20 5.53
CA GLU A 146 -20.95 0.39 4.35
C GLU A 146 -20.59 -0.73 3.39
N LEU A 147 -21.31 -0.83 2.27
CA LEU A 147 -21.00 -1.79 1.22
C LEU A 147 -19.86 -1.23 0.37
N ILE A 148 -18.64 -1.58 0.74
CA ILE A 148 -17.47 -1.28 -0.09
C ILE A 148 -17.54 -2.18 -1.33
N LYS A 149 -17.72 -1.57 -2.50
CA LYS A 149 -17.61 -2.31 -3.77
C LYS A 149 -16.15 -2.66 -3.98
N TYR A 150 -15.80 -3.92 -3.73
CA TYR A 150 -14.48 -4.44 -4.08
C TYR A 150 -14.30 -4.34 -5.60
N LYS A 151 -13.36 -3.50 -6.01
CA LYS A 151 -12.84 -3.47 -7.37
C LYS A 151 -11.95 -4.70 -7.55
N GLY A 152 -12.15 -5.43 -8.64
CA GLY A 152 -11.28 -6.56 -8.99
C GLY A 152 -9.85 -6.09 -9.30
N ILE A 153 -8.93 -7.04 -9.48
CA ILE A 153 -7.58 -6.80 -9.98
C ILE A 153 -7.50 -7.35 -11.40
N LEU A 154 -7.02 -6.55 -12.36
CA LEU A 154 -6.90 -7.00 -13.76
C LEU A 154 -5.70 -7.94 -13.95
N PHE A 155 -4.58 -7.64 -13.30
CA PHE A 155 -3.33 -8.43 -13.35
C PHE A 155 -3.02 -8.98 -11.94
N PRO A 156 -3.70 -10.07 -11.51
CA PRO A 156 -3.51 -10.60 -10.15
C PRO A 156 -2.10 -11.14 -9.90
N ASP A 157 -1.42 -11.60 -10.95
CA ASP A 157 -0.05 -12.09 -10.92
C ASP A 157 0.99 -10.98 -11.23
N GLY A 158 0.57 -9.71 -11.18
CA GLY A 158 1.43 -8.57 -11.49
C GLY A 158 1.54 -8.23 -12.98
N LEU A 159 2.12 -7.06 -13.28
CA LEU A 159 2.26 -6.55 -14.64
C LEU A 159 3.31 -7.31 -15.48
N GLU A 160 4.20 -8.07 -14.84
CA GLU A 160 5.15 -8.98 -15.47
C GLU A 160 4.45 -10.02 -16.37
N SER A 161 3.20 -10.39 -16.04
CA SER A 161 2.37 -11.26 -16.88
C SER A 161 2.16 -10.70 -18.31
N LEU A 162 2.28 -9.39 -18.51
CA LEU A 162 2.23 -8.76 -19.84
C LEU A 162 3.48 -9.03 -20.67
N GLU A 163 4.65 -9.05 -20.02
CA GLU A 163 5.94 -9.40 -20.65
C GLU A 163 5.91 -10.86 -21.09
N GLU A 164 5.47 -11.77 -20.22
CA GLU A 164 5.34 -13.20 -20.50
C GLU A 164 4.33 -13.50 -21.63
N ALA A 165 3.20 -12.79 -21.64
CA ALA A 165 2.17 -12.97 -22.66
C ALA A 165 2.64 -12.53 -24.06
N SER A 166 3.38 -11.43 -24.15
CA SER A 166 3.97 -10.94 -25.40
C SER A 166 4.93 -9.76 -25.12
N PRO A 167 6.25 -9.93 -25.10
CA PRO A 167 7.16 -8.82 -24.79
C PRO A 167 7.04 -7.69 -25.83
N ILE A 168 7.37 -6.47 -25.43
CA ILE A 168 7.39 -5.30 -26.30
C ILE A 168 8.73 -5.26 -27.06
N SER A 169 8.68 -5.02 -28.37
CA SER A 169 9.87 -4.67 -29.13
C SER A 169 10.25 -3.22 -28.87
N GLY A 170 11.48 -2.98 -28.43
CA GLY A 170 12.03 -1.66 -28.14
C GLY A 170 13.00 -1.17 -29.20
N ALA A 171 13.55 0.02 -28.97
CA ALA A 171 14.67 0.53 -29.74
C ALA A 171 15.98 -0.09 -29.26
N GLU A 172 16.81 -0.50 -30.21
CA GLU A 172 18.15 -1.00 -29.90
C GLU A 172 19.11 0.19 -29.64
N PRO A 173 20.05 0.05 -28.68
CA PRO A 173 21.13 1.01 -28.52
C PRO A 173 22.05 0.96 -29.75
N THR A 174 22.31 2.11 -30.36
CA THR A 174 23.23 2.24 -31.51
C THR A 174 24.67 2.47 -31.07
N GLU A 175 24.86 3.05 -29.88
CA GLU A 175 26.16 3.35 -29.31
C GLU A 175 26.09 3.26 -27.79
N VAL A 176 27.08 2.59 -27.19
CA VAL A 176 27.26 2.45 -25.74
C VAL A 176 28.73 2.71 -25.44
N VAL A 177 29.03 3.89 -24.88
CA VAL A 177 30.40 4.33 -24.58
C VAL A 177 30.56 4.47 -23.07
N GLN A 178 31.43 3.66 -22.49
CA GLN A 178 31.81 3.78 -21.09
C GLN A 178 32.68 5.01 -20.88
N TRP A 179 32.43 5.77 -19.81
CA TRP A 179 33.26 6.88 -19.40
C TRP A 179 34.51 6.37 -18.69
N GLU A 180 35.63 7.04 -18.92
CA GLU A 180 36.81 6.90 -18.09
C GLU A 180 36.53 7.44 -16.69
N LYS A 181 37.09 6.79 -15.66
CA LYS A 181 36.85 7.20 -14.26
C LYS A 181 37.21 8.66 -13.97
N ALA A 182 38.18 9.22 -14.71
CA ALA A 182 38.60 10.60 -14.58
C ALA A 182 37.53 11.61 -15.07
N GLU A 183 36.63 11.19 -15.97
CA GLU A 183 35.55 12.04 -16.47
C GLU A 183 34.51 12.36 -15.40
N GLY A 184 34.43 11.54 -14.34
CA GLY A 184 33.56 11.75 -13.20
C GLY A 184 32.24 10.98 -13.29
N VAL A 185 31.30 11.36 -12.44
CA VAL A 185 29.99 10.70 -12.31
C VAL A 185 28.89 11.77 -12.27
N PRO A 186 27.70 11.53 -12.85
CA PRO A 186 26.55 12.39 -12.62
C PRO A 186 26.24 12.50 -11.12
N GLU A 187 26.18 13.72 -10.57
CA GLU A 187 25.95 14.02 -9.16
C GLU A 187 24.81 13.19 -8.55
N TYR A 188 23.70 13.05 -9.28
CA TYR A 188 22.56 12.34 -8.73
C TYR A 188 22.73 10.82 -8.73
N CYS A 189 23.42 10.25 -9.72
CA CYS A 189 23.82 8.84 -9.65
C CYS A 189 24.69 8.58 -8.43
N TRP A 190 25.62 9.49 -8.15
CA TRP A 190 26.45 9.39 -6.96
C TRP A 190 25.64 9.51 -5.67
N SER A 191 24.68 10.45 -5.60
CA SER A 191 23.81 10.58 -4.43
C SER A 191 23.09 9.28 -4.09
N PHE A 192 22.53 8.57 -5.08
CA PHE A 192 21.86 7.29 -4.86
C PHE A 192 22.82 6.15 -4.53
N ALA A 193 23.99 6.10 -5.17
CA ALA A 193 25.03 5.14 -4.85
C ALA A 193 25.45 5.22 -3.36
N GLN A 194 25.41 6.42 -2.79
CA GLN A 194 25.76 6.69 -1.39
C GLN A 194 24.64 6.45 -0.38
N ASP A 195 23.43 6.11 -0.82
CA ASP A 195 22.35 5.72 0.09
C ASP A 195 22.71 4.41 0.81
N LYS A 196 22.29 4.29 2.07
CA LYS A 196 22.58 3.10 2.89
C LYS A 196 21.55 2.01 2.67
N ARG A 197 22.05 0.79 2.50
CA ARG A 197 21.29 -0.47 2.52
C ARG A 197 20.85 -0.81 3.94
N GLY A 198 20.01 -1.83 4.08
CA GLY A 198 19.58 -2.35 5.38
C GLY A 198 20.72 -2.88 6.27
N ASP A 199 21.87 -3.23 5.70
CA ASP A 199 23.09 -3.63 6.43
C ASP A 199 23.98 -2.45 6.84
N GLY A 200 23.58 -1.22 6.52
CA GLY A 200 24.30 0.01 6.83
C GLY A 200 25.43 0.37 5.86
N LYS A 201 25.74 -0.48 4.87
CA LYS A 201 26.70 -0.16 3.80
C LYS A 201 26.04 0.73 2.75
N VAL A 202 26.85 1.52 2.05
CA VAL A 202 26.37 2.24 0.86
C VAL A 202 26.08 1.26 -0.28
N TYR A 203 25.17 1.60 -1.20
CA TYR A 203 24.89 0.76 -2.35
C TYR A 203 26.10 0.59 -3.27
N CYS A 204 26.86 1.66 -3.51
CA CYS A 204 28.01 1.60 -4.41
C CYS A 204 29.08 2.63 -4.05
N THR A 205 30.34 2.22 -4.08
CA THR A 205 31.47 3.14 -3.95
C THR A 205 31.91 3.67 -5.33
N ALA A 206 32.65 4.77 -5.36
CA ALA A 206 32.99 5.47 -6.61
C ALA A 206 33.82 4.61 -7.59
N ASP A 207 34.70 3.76 -7.07
CA ASP A 207 35.49 2.81 -7.84
C ASP A 207 34.63 1.72 -8.48
N HIS A 208 33.50 1.35 -7.88
CA HIS A 208 32.56 0.35 -8.38
C HIS A 208 31.40 0.92 -9.21
N LEU A 209 31.31 2.25 -9.35
CA LEU A 209 30.26 2.92 -10.12
C LEU A 209 30.75 3.26 -11.52
N SER A 210 30.17 2.63 -12.54
CA SER A 210 30.51 2.87 -13.95
C SER A 210 29.42 3.70 -14.63
N VAL A 211 29.81 4.59 -15.54
CA VAL A 211 28.90 5.47 -16.28
C VAL A 211 29.04 5.21 -17.77
N TYR A 212 27.92 5.22 -18.48
CA TYR A 212 27.82 4.93 -19.91
C TYR A 212 26.99 6.01 -20.60
N ASN A 213 27.49 6.53 -21.71
CA ASN A 213 26.65 7.25 -22.68
C ASN A 213 25.97 6.22 -23.58
N VAL A 214 24.65 6.29 -23.66
CA VAL A 214 23.85 5.40 -24.50
C VAL A 214 22.98 6.20 -25.45
N THR A 215 23.13 5.90 -26.75
CA THR A 215 22.33 6.46 -27.83
C THR A 215 21.40 5.37 -28.38
N TYR A 216 20.13 5.70 -28.61
CA TYR A 216 19.14 4.77 -29.15
C TYR A 216 18.79 5.09 -30.60
N SER A 217 18.47 4.04 -31.35
CA SER A 217 18.13 4.12 -32.79
C SER A 217 16.93 5.01 -33.12
N ASP A 218 16.00 5.18 -32.20
CA ASP A 218 14.80 6.02 -32.34
C ASP A 218 15.00 7.47 -31.88
N CYS A 219 16.17 7.81 -31.33
CA CYS A 219 16.50 9.13 -30.82
C CYS A 219 17.92 9.58 -31.21
N PRO A 220 18.26 9.58 -32.53
CA PRO A 220 19.62 9.89 -32.99
C PRO A 220 20.03 11.35 -32.75
N ASP A 221 19.07 12.26 -32.62
CA ASP A 221 19.30 13.70 -32.46
C ASP A 221 19.30 14.15 -30.97
N GLN A 222 19.29 13.21 -30.02
CA GLN A 222 19.32 13.51 -28.58
C GLN A 222 20.74 13.39 -28.01
N ASP A 223 21.00 14.15 -26.94
CA ASP A 223 22.16 13.88 -26.10
C ASP A 223 22.05 12.44 -25.56
N PRO A 224 23.14 11.65 -25.51
CA PRO A 224 23.11 10.31 -24.97
C PRO A 224 22.56 10.28 -23.53
N TRP A 225 21.87 9.20 -23.17
CA TRP A 225 21.51 8.98 -21.77
C TRP A 225 22.77 8.60 -21.00
N ALA A 226 23.05 9.32 -19.91
CA ALA A 226 24.07 8.92 -18.95
C ALA A 226 23.47 7.88 -18.00
N ILE A 227 23.81 6.62 -18.25
CA ILE A 227 23.36 5.45 -17.50
C ILE A 227 24.46 5.04 -16.52
N CYS A 228 24.10 4.88 -15.26
CA CYS A 228 25.02 4.54 -14.19
C CYS A 228 24.78 3.10 -13.74
N ARG A 229 25.84 2.35 -13.44
CA ARG A 229 25.73 0.95 -12.99
C ARG A 229 26.74 0.68 -11.90
N CYS A 230 26.28 0.13 -10.77
CA CYS A 230 27.19 -0.47 -9.80
C CYS A 230 27.63 -1.86 -10.28
N ASP A 231 28.87 -2.24 -10.02
CA ASP A 231 29.42 -3.52 -10.46
C ASP A 231 28.63 -4.73 -9.92
N ASP A 232 28.06 -4.61 -8.72
CA ASP A 232 27.25 -5.63 -8.05
C ASP A 232 25.78 -5.68 -8.51
N ALA A 233 25.35 -4.77 -9.39
CA ALA A 233 23.99 -4.77 -9.92
C ALA A 233 23.74 -6.01 -10.77
N GLN A 234 22.60 -6.67 -10.54
CA GLN A 234 22.20 -7.90 -11.25
C GLN A 234 22.07 -7.67 -12.76
N HIS A 235 21.55 -6.50 -13.16
CA HIS A 235 21.48 -6.15 -14.57
C HIS A 235 22.84 -5.73 -15.11
N SER A 236 23.29 -6.39 -16.17
CA SER A 236 24.41 -5.91 -16.99
C SER A 236 24.03 -4.65 -17.75
N VAL A 237 25.02 -3.88 -18.21
CA VAL A 237 24.78 -2.68 -19.06
C VAL A 237 23.91 -3.03 -20.26
N LYS A 238 24.20 -4.15 -20.93
CA LYS A 238 23.40 -4.66 -22.04
C LYS A 238 21.92 -4.84 -21.64
N THR A 239 21.67 -5.50 -20.52
CA THR A 239 20.31 -5.73 -20.01
C THR A 239 19.60 -4.41 -19.72
N MET A 240 20.29 -3.47 -19.05
CA MET A 240 19.75 -2.14 -18.76
C MET A 240 19.37 -1.40 -20.03
N THR A 241 20.25 -1.40 -21.04
CA THR A 241 20.00 -0.69 -22.31
C THR A 241 18.89 -1.33 -23.12
N GLU A 242 18.80 -2.66 -23.17
CA GLU A 242 17.73 -3.35 -23.89
C GLU A 242 16.37 -3.12 -23.22
N LYS A 243 16.28 -3.25 -21.89
CA LYS A 243 15.04 -3.02 -21.14
C LYS A 243 14.58 -1.57 -21.22
N PHE A 244 15.50 -0.61 -21.05
CA PHE A 244 15.17 0.80 -21.17
C PHE A 244 14.82 1.22 -22.61
N GLY A 245 15.41 0.56 -23.61
CA GLY A 245 15.02 0.70 -25.02
C GLY A 245 13.59 0.29 -25.32
N ARG A 246 12.96 -0.58 -24.50
CA ARG A 246 11.53 -0.94 -24.61
C ARG A 246 10.59 0.12 -24.05
N VAL A 247 11.10 1.09 -23.29
CA VAL A 247 10.34 2.30 -22.94
C VAL A 247 10.20 3.16 -24.21
N PRO A 248 8.98 3.56 -24.62
CA PRO A 248 8.77 4.39 -25.80
C PRO A 248 9.59 5.69 -25.78
N ALA A 249 10.07 6.14 -26.94
CA ALA A 249 10.98 7.28 -27.06
C ALA A 249 10.46 8.57 -26.38
N GLY A 250 9.16 8.86 -26.48
CA GLY A 250 8.54 9.99 -25.79
C GLY A 250 8.68 9.88 -24.28
N LEU A 251 8.21 8.78 -23.70
CA LEU A 251 8.32 8.51 -22.27
C LEU A 251 9.78 8.45 -21.79
N ARG A 252 10.67 7.80 -22.57
CA ARG A 252 12.10 7.69 -22.29
C ARG A 252 12.79 9.06 -22.24
N SER A 253 12.25 10.06 -22.95
CA SER A 253 12.74 11.45 -22.93
C SER A 253 12.41 12.20 -21.63
N ARG A 254 11.48 11.70 -20.81
CA ARG A 254 11.23 12.24 -19.46
C ARG A 254 12.33 11.84 -18.49
N VAL A 255 12.99 10.70 -18.71
CA VAL A 255 14.00 10.14 -17.82
C VAL A 255 15.35 10.82 -18.05
N ARG A 256 15.89 11.42 -16.98
CA ARG A 256 17.17 12.11 -16.96
C ARG A 256 18.33 11.13 -16.81
N HIS A 257 18.26 10.25 -15.82
CA HIS A 257 19.25 9.20 -15.56
C HIS A 257 18.58 7.88 -15.25
N LEU A 258 19.25 6.79 -15.64
CA LEU A 258 18.94 5.43 -15.22
C LEU A 258 20.14 4.90 -14.43
N LEU A 259 19.88 4.38 -13.23
CA LEU A 259 20.87 3.77 -12.37
C LEU A 259 20.46 2.32 -12.05
N ALA A 260 21.42 1.38 -12.05
CA ALA A 260 21.20 0.04 -11.49
C ALA A 260 22.11 -0.21 -10.29
N LEU A 261 21.52 -0.76 -9.22
CA LEU A 261 22.17 -1.07 -7.95
C LEU A 261 21.86 -2.52 -7.53
N GLY A 262 22.80 -3.17 -6.82
CA GLY A 262 22.60 -4.51 -6.31
C GLY A 262 21.62 -4.57 -5.12
N ASP A 263 20.59 -5.41 -5.22
CA ASP A 263 19.67 -5.72 -4.11
C ASP A 263 19.19 -7.18 -4.21
N THR A 264 18.84 -7.81 -3.09
CA THR A 264 18.24 -9.15 -3.09
C THR A 264 16.79 -9.16 -3.55
N ARG A 265 16.12 -8.00 -3.55
CA ARG A 265 14.73 -7.83 -4.01
C ARG A 265 14.69 -7.02 -5.29
N SER A 266 13.88 -7.47 -6.24
CA SER A 266 13.61 -6.73 -7.48
C SER A 266 12.59 -5.62 -7.23
N HIS A 267 12.98 -4.36 -7.47
CA HIS A 267 12.10 -3.20 -7.35
C HIS A 267 12.70 -1.98 -8.08
N GLY A 268 11.92 -0.90 -8.18
CA GLY A 268 12.34 0.36 -8.75
C GLY A 268 12.11 1.54 -7.80
N LEU A 269 12.67 2.68 -8.17
CA LEU A 269 12.41 3.96 -7.54
C LEU A 269 12.59 5.08 -8.55
N GLN A 270 11.57 5.92 -8.71
CA GLN A 270 11.70 7.25 -9.28
C GLN A 270 11.92 8.28 -8.16
N ARG A 271 12.81 9.27 -8.38
CA ARG A 271 12.96 10.42 -7.47
C ARG A 271 12.57 11.73 -8.12
N ASP A 272 11.45 12.27 -7.65
CA ASP A 272 11.06 13.64 -7.90
C ASP A 272 11.94 14.66 -7.15
N PRO A 273 12.15 15.86 -7.71
CA PRO A 273 11.74 16.30 -9.05
C PRO A 273 12.80 16.01 -10.13
N TRP A 274 13.69 15.04 -9.91
CA TRP A 274 14.91 14.86 -10.72
C TRP A 274 14.74 13.95 -11.94
N ASN A 275 13.61 13.24 -12.04
CA ASN A 275 13.30 12.29 -13.11
C ASN A 275 14.40 11.24 -13.32
N ILE A 276 14.87 10.70 -12.21
CA ILE A 276 15.85 9.62 -12.19
C ILE A 276 15.13 8.37 -11.80
N ILE A 277 15.38 7.31 -12.55
CA ILE A 277 14.90 5.97 -12.22
C ILE A 277 16.07 5.13 -11.73
N VAL A 278 15.86 4.42 -10.63
CA VAL A 278 16.81 3.48 -10.05
C VAL A 278 16.18 2.10 -10.09
N ILE A 279 16.95 1.13 -10.56
CA ILE A 279 16.54 -0.26 -10.67
C ILE A 279 17.38 -1.09 -9.72
N TYR A 280 16.70 -1.89 -8.90
CA TYR A 280 17.29 -2.76 -7.90
C TYR A 280 16.99 -4.21 -8.24
N GLY A 281 17.97 -5.10 -8.07
CA GLY A 281 17.77 -6.52 -8.30
C GLY A 281 17.60 -6.89 -9.78
N ASP A 282 16.99 -8.05 -10.03
CA ASP A 282 16.66 -8.57 -11.36
C ASP A 282 15.23 -8.16 -11.73
N ALA A 283 15.07 -6.93 -12.20
CA ALA A 283 13.78 -6.28 -12.41
C ALA A 283 13.16 -6.56 -13.79
N HIS A 284 11.84 -6.78 -13.80
CA HIS A 284 11.06 -6.95 -15.03
C HIS A 284 10.97 -5.68 -15.87
N ASP A 285 10.57 -5.81 -17.14
CA ASP A 285 10.38 -4.65 -18.03
C ASP A 285 9.33 -3.68 -17.49
N SER A 286 8.30 -4.23 -16.83
CA SER A 286 7.25 -3.46 -16.16
C SER A 286 7.81 -2.46 -15.15
N VAL A 287 8.89 -2.77 -14.44
CA VAL A 287 9.51 -1.85 -13.47
C VAL A 287 10.13 -0.64 -14.18
N TYR A 288 10.86 -0.86 -15.28
CA TYR A 288 11.41 0.25 -16.08
C TYR A 288 10.30 1.17 -16.59
N MET A 289 9.19 0.59 -17.04
CA MET A 289 8.03 1.33 -17.53
C MET A 289 7.28 2.05 -16.39
N HIS A 290 7.16 1.42 -15.23
CA HIS A 290 6.53 1.96 -14.03
C HIS A 290 7.29 3.21 -13.56
N GLU A 291 8.60 3.09 -13.34
CA GLU A 291 9.42 4.24 -12.89
C GLU A 291 9.49 5.35 -13.95
N SER A 292 9.54 4.99 -15.24
CA SER A 292 9.47 5.98 -16.31
C SER A 292 8.11 6.69 -16.34
N SER A 293 7.03 5.99 -15.99
CA SER A 293 5.69 6.59 -15.90
C SER A 293 5.62 7.63 -14.79
N HIS A 294 6.26 7.39 -13.64
CA HIS A 294 6.38 8.43 -12.61
C HIS A 294 7.04 9.71 -13.14
N CYS A 295 8.06 9.61 -14.02
CA CYS A 295 8.66 10.80 -14.65
C CYS A 295 7.70 11.60 -15.53
N ALA A 296 6.57 11.01 -15.96
CA ALA A 296 5.54 11.68 -16.75
C ALA A 296 4.38 12.24 -15.91
N ASP A 297 4.23 11.82 -14.64
CA ASP A 297 3.05 12.15 -13.81
C ASP A 297 2.94 13.67 -13.53
N HIS A 298 4.04 14.30 -13.07
CA HIS A 298 4.07 15.72 -12.68
C HIS A 298 2.88 16.16 -11.78
N GLY A 299 2.38 15.25 -10.93
CA GLY A 299 1.25 15.48 -10.03
C GLY A 299 -0.15 15.32 -10.66
N PHE A 300 -0.26 14.85 -11.91
CA PHE A 300 -1.53 14.57 -12.56
C PHE A 300 -2.35 13.50 -11.83
N SER A 301 -1.70 12.53 -11.20
CA SER A 301 -2.30 11.53 -10.31
C SER A 301 -3.14 12.14 -9.18
N SER A 302 -2.84 13.37 -8.77
CA SER A 302 -3.60 14.11 -7.76
C SER A 302 -4.64 15.07 -8.36
N SER A 303 -4.80 15.11 -9.68
CA SER A 303 -5.75 15.99 -10.36
C SER A 303 -7.19 15.47 -10.25
N GLU A 304 -8.17 16.39 -10.30
CA GLU A 304 -9.60 16.03 -10.32
C GLU A 304 -9.93 15.08 -11.48
N ALA A 305 -9.30 15.27 -12.65
CA ALA A 305 -9.51 14.44 -13.82
C ALA A 305 -9.12 12.97 -13.56
N PHE A 306 -7.96 12.75 -12.97
CA PHE A 306 -7.48 11.40 -12.65
C PHE A 306 -8.28 10.76 -11.51
N LEU A 307 -8.56 11.52 -10.44
CA LEU A 307 -9.34 11.02 -9.29
C LEU A 307 -10.77 10.63 -9.69
N LYS A 308 -11.41 11.39 -10.58
CA LYS A 308 -12.73 11.05 -11.12
C LYS A 308 -12.68 9.79 -12.00
N ALA A 309 -11.64 9.65 -12.83
CA ALA A 309 -11.44 8.45 -13.64
C ALA A 309 -11.23 7.21 -12.75
N LYS A 310 -10.38 7.33 -11.72
CA LYS A 310 -10.17 6.34 -10.67
C LYS A 310 -11.50 5.93 -10.05
N GLU A 311 -12.37 6.84 -9.65
CA GLU A 311 -13.67 6.50 -9.05
C GLU A 311 -14.60 5.72 -9.99
N GLN A 312 -14.55 6.03 -11.30
CA GLN A 312 -15.40 5.41 -12.32
C GLN A 312 -14.93 4.04 -12.78
N ASP A 313 -13.63 3.76 -12.69
CA ASP A 313 -13.08 2.44 -13.01
C ASP A 313 -13.56 1.36 -12.03
N THR A 314 -13.75 0.15 -12.55
CA THR A 314 -14.38 -0.96 -11.81
C THR A 314 -13.39 -2.03 -11.34
N CYS A 315 -12.12 -1.89 -11.70
CA CYS A 315 -11.00 -2.70 -11.24
C CYS A 315 -9.77 -1.82 -10.97
N TRP A 316 -8.74 -2.40 -10.39
CA TRP A 316 -7.39 -1.87 -10.31
C TRP A 316 -6.47 -2.63 -11.28
N PRO A 317 -5.37 -2.03 -11.77
CA PRO A 317 -4.37 -2.77 -12.54
C PRO A 317 -3.80 -3.95 -11.73
N THR A 318 -3.24 -3.68 -10.55
CA THR A 318 -2.60 -4.65 -9.64
C THR A 318 -3.03 -4.39 -8.19
N ASP A 319 -2.67 -5.28 -7.26
CA ASP A 319 -2.89 -5.01 -5.83
C ASP A 319 -2.00 -3.87 -5.33
N TYR A 320 -0.76 -3.78 -5.86
CA TYR A 320 0.19 -2.71 -5.54
C TYR A 320 -0.36 -1.32 -5.87
N SER A 321 -1.04 -1.16 -7.02
CA SER A 321 -1.63 0.11 -7.46
C SER A 321 -2.60 0.79 -6.47
N LYS A 322 -3.00 0.11 -5.39
CA LYS A 322 -3.84 0.65 -4.31
C LYS A 322 -3.06 1.49 -3.29
N SER A 323 -1.73 1.39 -3.26
CA SER A 323 -0.89 2.04 -2.24
C SER A 323 -0.99 3.57 -2.29
N SER A 324 -1.00 4.15 -3.48
CA SER A 324 -1.14 5.59 -3.70
C SER A 324 -1.70 5.90 -5.09
N ASP A 325 -2.18 7.13 -5.29
CA ASP A 325 -2.64 7.58 -6.60
C ASP A 325 -1.51 7.69 -7.63
N ALA A 326 -0.28 7.96 -7.17
CA ALA A 326 0.90 7.96 -8.02
C ALA A 326 1.23 6.53 -8.51
N ASP A 327 1.18 5.55 -7.62
CA ASP A 327 1.39 4.13 -7.99
C ASP A 327 0.27 3.65 -8.94
N LEU A 328 -0.97 4.11 -8.72
CA LEU A 328 -2.06 3.86 -9.66
C LEU A 328 -1.78 4.44 -11.05
N PHE A 329 -1.27 5.66 -11.12
CA PHE A 329 -0.90 6.30 -12.38
C PHE A 329 0.20 5.50 -13.09
N ALA A 330 1.26 5.12 -12.38
CA ALA A 330 2.37 4.36 -12.95
C ALA A 330 1.92 2.99 -13.46
N GLU A 331 1.15 2.23 -12.68
CA GLU A 331 0.64 0.90 -13.06
C GLU A 331 -0.35 0.97 -14.23
N THR A 332 -1.23 1.99 -14.23
CA THR A 332 -2.11 2.28 -15.37
C THR A 332 -1.30 2.65 -16.61
N GLY A 333 -0.21 3.41 -16.43
CA GLY A 333 0.74 3.78 -17.47
C GLY A 333 1.39 2.57 -18.13
N VAL A 334 1.86 1.59 -17.36
CA VAL A 334 2.41 0.34 -17.91
C VAL A 334 1.35 -0.41 -18.72
N ALA A 335 0.15 -0.62 -18.17
CA ALA A 335 -0.91 -1.33 -18.88
C ALA A 335 -1.31 -0.59 -20.18
N TYR A 336 -1.40 0.74 -20.13
CA TYR A 336 -1.68 1.58 -21.28
C TYR A 336 -0.58 1.52 -22.34
N LEU A 337 0.70 1.57 -21.93
CA LEU A 337 1.86 1.40 -22.81
C LEU A 337 1.77 0.07 -23.56
N TYR A 338 1.50 -1.02 -22.84
CA TYR A 338 1.28 -2.34 -23.44
C TYR A 338 0.11 -2.34 -24.44
N ASP A 339 -1.01 -1.68 -24.12
CA ASP A 339 -2.14 -1.53 -25.04
C ASP A 339 -1.78 -0.74 -26.32
N LYS A 340 -0.86 0.23 -26.22
CA LYS A 340 -0.39 1.09 -27.32
C LYS A 340 0.90 0.62 -28.00
N SER A 341 1.40 -0.57 -27.63
CA SER A 341 2.65 -1.14 -28.15
C SER A 341 2.52 -1.83 -29.53
N GLY A 342 1.43 -1.57 -30.26
CA GLY A 342 1.11 -2.23 -31.53
C GLY A 342 0.36 -3.57 -31.40
N LYS A 343 0.16 -4.05 -30.16
CA LYS A 343 -0.74 -5.16 -29.82
C LYS A 343 -1.52 -4.79 -28.57
N THR A 344 -2.85 -4.72 -28.68
CA THR A 344 -3.75 -4.33 -27.59
C THR A 344 -3.74 -5.34 -26.44
N LEU A 345 -4.20 -4.93 -25.27
CA LEU A 345 -4.38 -5.83 -24.13
C LEU A 345 -5.36 -6.98 -24.44
N ARG A 346 -6.40 -6.72 -25.25
CA ARG A 346 -7.34 -7.76 -25.70
C ARG A 346 -6.66 -8.83 -26.54
N GLU A 347 -5.80 -8.43 -27.48
CA GLU A 347 -5.01 -9.37 -28.28
C GLU A 347 -3.97 -10.13 -27.45
N ARG A 348 -3.62 -9.62 -26.26
CA ARG A 348 -2.75 -10.26 -25.26
C ARG A 348 -3.51 -11.16 -24.29
N GLY A 349 -4.84 -11.22 -24.39
CA GLY A 349 -5.69 -12.06 -23.54
C GLY A 349 -6.30 -11.37 -22.33
N PHE A 350 -6.16 -10.05 -22.19
CA PHE A 350 -6.67 -9.27 -21.06
C PHE A 350 -7.83 -8.36 -21.48
N ASP A 351 -8.85 -8.21 -20.64
CA ASP A 351 -9.94 -7.26 -20.88
C ASP A 351 -9.74 -5.97 -20.06
N PRO A 352 -9.25 -4.87 -20.66
CA PRO A 352 -9.03 -3.63 -19.93
C PRO A 352 -10.29 -2.77 -19.76
N SER A 353 -11.49 -3.25 -20.12
CA SER A 353 -12.71 -2.42 -20.05
C SER A 353 -12.99 -1.88 -18.65
N CYS A 354 -12.51 -2.57 -17.61
CA CYS A 354 -12.67 -2.13 -16.24
C CYS A 354 -11.75 -0.94 -15.85
N LEU A 355 -10.73 -0.62 -16.66
CA LEU A 355 -9.79 0.52 -16.52
C LEU A 355 -10.04 1.62 -17.58
N SER A 356 -11.17 1.59 -18.28
CA SER A 356 -11.38 2.42 -19.47
C SER A 356 -11.32 3.93 -19.19
N ASN A 357 -11.70 4.38 -17.98
CA ASN A 357 -11.70 5.79 -17.63
C ASN A 357 -10.28 6.25 -17.31
N GLY A 358 -9.52 5.46 -16.53
CA GLY A 358 -8.11 5.70 -16.25
C GLY A 358 -7.27 5.74 -17.52
N PHE A 359 -7.50 4.80 -18.45
CA PHE A 359 -6.83 4.79 -19.76
C PHE A 359 -7.14 6.04 -20.58
N LYS A 360 -8.40 6.49 -20.57
CA LYS A 360 -8.79 7.72 -21.26
C LYS A 360 -8.12 8.93 -20.64
N ALA A 361 -8.19 9.09 -19.31
CA ALA A 361 -7.61 10.23 -18.60
C ALA A 361 -6.09 10.30 -18.78
N LEU A 362 -5.41 9.15 -18.68
CA LEU A 362 -3.97 9.06 -18.92
C LEU A 362 -3.64 9.39 -20.37
N GLY A 363 -4.34 8.81 -21.34
CA GLY A 363 -4.13 9.09 -22.77
C GLY A 363 -4.36 10.56 -23.15
N ASP A 364 -5.37 11.20 -22.58
CA ASP A 364 -5.63 12.64 -22.78
C ASP A 364 -4.51 13.52 -22.20
N TYR A 365 -3.86 13.06 -21.12
CA TYR A 365 -2.79 13.78 -20.43
C TYR A 365 -1.41 13.59 -21.08
N VAL A 366 -0.96 12.35 -21.25
CA VAL A 366 0.39 12.02 -21.77
C VAL A 366 0.47 12.11 -23.31
N GLY A 367 -0.68 12.21 -23.97
CA GLY A 367 -0.78 12.25 -25.43
C GLY A 367 -0.13 11.03 -26.09
N SER A 368 0.86 11.28 -26.95
CA SER A 368 1.53 10.23 -27.72
C SER A 368 2.77 9.65 -27.03
N GLU A 369 3.18 10.14 -25.85
CA GLU A 369 4.46 9.74 -25.23
C GLU A 369 4.59 8.24 -24.92
N PHE A 370 3.45 7.56 -24.73
CA PHE A 370 3.37 6.14 -24.40
C PHE A 370 3.15 5.25 -25.65
N ALA A 371 3.02 5.84 -26.84
CA ALA A 371 2.81 5.10 -28.07
C ALA A 371 4.12 4.54 -28.63
N LYS A 372 4.04 3.39 -29.31
CA LYS A 372 5.20 2.72 -29.93
C LYS A 372 6.02 3.61 -30.86
N ASP A 373 5.36 4.49 -31.61
CA ASP A 373 5.94 5.40 -32.61
C ASP A 373 6.17 6.82 -32.06
N SER A 374 6.10 6.99 -30.74
CA SER A 374 6.44 8.26 -30.08
C SER A 374 7.84 8.71 -30.47
N ARG A 375 8.04 10.02 -30.58
CA ARG A 375 9.33 10.64 -30.90
C ARG A 375 9.96 11.21 -29.65
N CYS A 376 11.28 11.16 -29.58
CA CYS A 376 12.01 11.89 -28.55
C CYS A 376 11.76 13.40 -28.66
N PHE A 377 11.65 14.05 -27.52
CA PHE A 377 11.69 15.51 -27.40
C PHE A 377 12.94 15.91 -26.62
N LYS A 378 13.25 17.22 -26.57
CA LYS A 378 14.45 17.70 -25.87
C LYS A 378 14.34 17.38 -24.38
N ARG A 379 15.21 16.47 -23.93
CA ARG A 379 15.34 16.05 -22.54
C ARG A 379 15.78 17.19 -21.64
N GLU A 380 15.46 17.09 -20.36
CA GLU A 380 16.17 17.86 -19.34
C GLU A 380 17.66 17.53 -19.38
N PRO A 381 18.55 18.52 -19.15
CA PRO A 381 19.99 18.28 -19.20
C PRO A 381 20.39 17.26 -18.15
N ASN A 382 21.42 16.44 -18.39
CA ASN A 382 22.00 15.56 -17.36
C ASN A 382 22.40 16.36 -16.09
N SER A 383 22.49 15.71 -14.93
CA SER A 383 22.96 16.37 -13.70
C SER A 383 24.41 16.83 -13.86
N ARG A 384 24.85 17.76 -13.02
CA ARG A 384 26.27 18.18 -13.03
C ARG A 384 27.16 16.96 -12.80
N ILE A 385 28.35 16.98 -13.38
CA ILE A 385 29.33 15.93 -13.19
C ILE A 385 30.18 16.27 -11.97
N ILE A 386 30.42 15.28 -11.11
CA ILE A 386 31.34 15.38 -9.98
C ILE A 386 32.58 14.55 -10.28
N HIS A 387 33.75 15.13 -10.02
CA HIS A 387 35.02 14.48 -10.33
C HIS A 387 35.58 13.73 -9.11
N PRO A 388 36.47 12.73 -9.30
CA PRO A 388 37.08 11.97 -8.21
C PRO A 388 37.70 12.82 -7.09
N SER A 389 38.22 14.01 -7.43
CA SER A 389 38.75 14.98 -6.47
C SER A 389 37.70 15.54 -5.51
N GLU A 390 36.43 15.61 -5.93
CA GLU A 390 35.29 16.04 -5.09
C GLU A 390 34.70 14.87 -4.29
N VAL A 391 34.89 13.64 -4.77
CA VAL A 391 34.28 12.42 -4.22
C VAL A 391 35.17 11.73 -3.18
N GLY A 392 36.44 12.12 -3.06
CA GLY A 392 37.37 11.55 -2.08
C GLY A 392 37.80 10.13 -2.44
N VAL A 393 38.08 9.86 -3.72
CA VAL A 393 38.67 8.58 -4.16
C VAL A 393 40.10 8.49 -3.61
N THR A 394 40.25 7.94 -2.40
CA THR A 394 41.55 7.44 -1.94
C THR A 394 41.91 6.26 -2.84
N SER A 395 42.86 6.48 -3.73
CA SER A 395 43.56 5.43 -4.46
C SER A 395 43.89 4.28 -3.50
N ALA A 396 43.30 3.11 -3.72
CA ALA A 396 43.68 1.89 -3.02
C ALA A 396 45.18 1.67 -3.22
N GLU A 397 45.94 1.69 -2.13
CA GLU A 397 47.37 1.37 -2.16
C GLU A 397 47.55 -0.04 -2.74
N PRO A 398 48.52 -0.28 -3.64
CA PRO A 398 48.74 -1.62 -4.18
C PRO A 398 49.16 -2.57 -3.04
N PRO A 399 48.76 -3.85 -3.08
CA PRO A 399 49.22 -4.81 -2.09
C PRO A 399 50.75 -4.94 -2.18
N GLN A 400 51.41 -4.88 -1.01
CA GLN A 400 52.83 -5.20 -0.85
C GLN A 400 53.12 -6.68 -1.09
#